data_AF-A0AAV2REX2-F1
#
_entry.id   AF-A0AAV2REX2-F1
#
_cell.length_a   1.000
_cell.length_b   1.000
_cell.length_c   1.000
_cell.angle_alpha   90.00
_cell.angle_beta   90.00
_cell.angle_gamma   90.00
#
_symmetry.space_group_name_H-M   'P 1'
#
loop_
_entity.id
_entity.type
_entity.pdbx_description
1 polymer ?
#
loop_
_entity_poly.entity_id
_entity_poly.type
_entity_poly.pdbx_seq_one_letter_code
_entity_poly.pdbx_strand_id
1 'polypeptide(L)'
;VSVWWVDGQKSVCYPQDLYKVGEYDSDEGELWDDTASDESWETESEHSFIAEESESESDGVLKTRLVANIEKARIAMSRLEEIFTQNPSLQTTAVMKQLLDCYKECR
;
A
#
# COMPACT_ATOMS: atom_id res chain seq x y z
N VAL A 1 8.09 -14.59 -3.13
CA VAL A 1 9.03 -14.65 -4.28
C VAL A 1 8.22 -14.66 -5.57
N SER A 2 8.71 -14.06 -6.66
CA SER A 2 8.04 -14.13 -7.97
C SER A 2 8.75 -15.13 -8.88
N VAL A 3 7.98 -16.02 -9.52
CA VAL A 3 8.48 -17.01 -10.48
C VAL A 3 7.95 -16.72 -11.88
N TRP A 4 8.76 -17.05 -12.89
CA TRP A 4 8.46 -16.90 -14.31
C TRP A 4 8.31 -18.27 -14.94
N TRP A 5 7.17 -18.52 -15.58
CA TRP A 5 6.88 -19.75 -16.27
C TRP A 5 7.27 -19.66 -17.75
N VAL A 6 7.46 -20.81 -18.40
CA VAL A 6 7.88 -20.89 -19.82
C VAL A 6 6.84 -20.34 -20.80
N ASP A 7 5.58 -20.26 -20.38
CA ASP A 7 4.48 -19.66 -21.14
C ASP A 7 4.35 -18.13 -20.93
N GLY A 8 5.26 -17.53 -20.16
CA GLY A 8 5.28 -16.10 -19.86
C GLY A 8 4.38 -15.69 -18.70
N GLN A 9 3.69 -16.63 -18.04
CA GLN A 9 2.92 -16.32 -16.84
C GLN A 9 3.86 -15.96 -15.68
N LYS A 10 3.44 -15.00 -14.85
CA LYS A 10 4.12 -14.63 -13.61
C LYS A 10 3.20 -14.94 -12.43
N SER A 11 3.70 -15.69 -11.45
CA SER A 11 2.97 -15.95 -10.20
C SER A 11 3.82 -15.62 -8.98
N VAL A 12 3.15 -15.40 -7.85
CA VAL A 12 3.76 -15.19 -6.54
C VAL A 12 3.60 -16.47 -5.74
N CYS A 13 4.67 -16.92 -5.10
CA CYS A 13 4.66 -18.05 -4.18
C CYS A 13 5.45 -17.72 -2.91
N TYR A 14 5.19 -18.47 -1.83
CA TYR A 14 5.99 -18.38 -0.64
C TYR A 14 7.34 -19.07 -0.85
N PRO A 15 8.42 -18.61 -0.21
CA PRO A 15 9.75 -19.23 -0.34
C PRO A 15 9.75 -20.74 -0.02
N GLN A 16 8.96 -21.18 0.95
CA GLN A 16 8.83 -22.60 1.32
C GLN A 16 8.13 -23.47 0.26
N ASP A 17 7.45 -22.88 -0.72
CA ASP A 17 6.78 -23.62 -1.79
C ASP A 17 7.75 -24.02 -2.92
N LEU A 18 8.94 -23.40 -2.97
CA LEU A 18 9.95 -23.61 -4.01
C LEU A 18 10.82 -24.83 -3.77
N TYR A 19 10.97 -25.23 -2.51
CA TYR A 19 11.80 -26.35 -2.11
C TYR A 19 10.96 -27.27 -1.26
N LYS A 20 10.90 -28.55 -1.60
CA LYS A 20 10.28 -29.56 -0.74
C LYS A 20 11.18 -29.72 0.50
N VAL A 21 10.89 -28.97 1.56
CA VAL A 21 11.59 -29.13 2.84
C VAL A 21 11.15 -30.46 3.44
N GLY A 22 12.01 -31.47 3.36
CA GLY A 22 11.84 -32.73 4.07
C GLY A 22 11.60 -33.94 3.17
N GLU A 23 12.71 -34.62 2.84
CA GLU A 23 12.89 -36.02 3.19
C GLU A 23 14.26 -36.09 3.87
N TYR A 24 14.33 -35.66 5.15
CA TYR A 24 15.49 -35.96 5.98
C TYR A 24 15.42 -37.46 6.26
N ASP A 25 16.18 -38.26 5.52
CA ASP A 25 16.49 -39.66 5.82
C ASP A 25 17.49 -39.72 6.99
N SER A 26 17.22 -38.97 8.07
CA SER A 26 18.11 -38.88 9.22
C SER A 26 17.62 -39.83 10.29
N ASP A 27 17.71 -41.11 9.96
CA ASP A 27 17.57 -42.25 10.86
C ASP A 27 18.81 -42.44 11.75
N GLU A 28 19.60 -41.38 11.97
CA GLU A 28 20.67 -41.34 12.96
C GLU A 28 20.38 -40.19 13.91
N GLY A 29 19.53 -40.49 14.89
CA GLY A 29 19.31 -39.64 16.04
C GLY A 29 20.60 -39.56 16.84
N GLU A 30 21.29 -38.42 16.80
CA GLU A 30 22.18 -37.87 17.82
C GLU A 30 22.61 -36.45 17.40
N LEU A 31 21.67 -35.55 17.07
CA LEU A 31 22.00 -34.16 16.69
C LEU A 31 21.24 -33.11 17.51
N TRP A 32 20.90 -33.44 18.75
CA TRP A 32 20.53 -32.46 19.76
C TRP A 32 21.26 -32.86 21.05
N ASP A 33 22.59 -32.94 20.96
CA ASP A 33 23.43 -33.01 22.16
C ASP A 33 23.25 -31.69 22.91
N ASP A 34 22.74 -31.82 24.12
CA ASP A 34 22.21 -30.77 24.99
C ASP A 34 23.36 -30.00 25.67
N THR A 35 24.40 -29.65 24.90
CA THR A 35 25.33 -28.59 25.29
C THR A 35 24.68 -27.27 24.96
N ALA A 36 23.82 -26.83 25.88
CA ALA A 36 23.43 -25.44 26.04
C ALA A 36 24.69 -24.61 26.34
N SER A 37 25.47 -24.31 25.29
CA SER A 37 26.46 -23.25 25.29
C SER A 37 25.71 -21.94 25.49
N ASP A 38 26.14 -21.19 26.51
CA ASP A 38 25.60 -19.93 27.03
C ASP A 38 25.64 -18.76 26.02
N GLU A 39 25.71 -19.05 24.72
CA GLU A 39 25.46 -18.11 23.63
C GLU A 39 23.94 -18.01 23.46
N SER A 40 23.34 -17.44 24.50
CA SER A 40 22.03 -16.81 24.47
C SER A 40 21.92 -16.04 23.17
N TRP A 41 20.98 -16.43 22.32
CA TRP A 41 20.62 -15.70 21.11
C TRP A 41 20.22 -14.28 21.51
N GLU A 42 21.19 -13.37 21.63
CA GLU A 42 20.92 -11.95 21.69
C GLU A 42 20.38 -11.59 20.32
N THR A 43 19.06 -11.45 20.22
CA THR A 43 18.40 -10.85 19.07
C THR A 43 19.12 -9.56 18.75
N GLU A 44 19.70 -9.51 17.55
CA GLU A 44 20.40 -8.36 17.01
C GLU A 44 19.58 -7.10 17.29
N SER A 45 20.26 -6.10 17.86
CA SER A 45 19.73 -4.77 18.09
C SER A 45 18.82 -4.35 16.94
N GLU A 46 17.70 -3.75 17.30
CA GLU A 46 16.68 -3.14 16.46
C GLU A 46 17.21 -2.03 15.54
N HIS A 47 18.15 -2.36 14.67
CA HIS A 47 18.16 -1.80 13.34
C HIS A 47 17.09 -2.59 12.58
N SER A 48 15.85 -2.15 12.78
CA SER A 48 14.85 -2.26 11.72
C SER A 48 15.53 -1.67 10.49
N PHE A 49 16.13 -2.54 9.70
CA PHE A 49 16.25 -2.34 8.28
C PHE A 49 14.78 -2.21 7.89
N ILE A 50 14.27 -0.97 7.96
CA ILE A 50 13.22 -0.52 7.07
C ILE A 50 13.82 -0.93 5.75
N ALA A 51 13.37 -2.10 5.29
CA ALA A 51 13.45 -2.39 3.89
C ALA A 51 13.03 -1.07 3.29
N GLU A 52 13.92 -0.48 2.51
CA GLU A 52 13.48 0.04 1.25
C GLU A 52 12.67 -1.09 0.58
N GLU A 53 11.46 -1.38 1.11
CA GLU A 53 10.24 -1.16 0.36
C GLU A 53 10.62 0.02 -0.49
N SER A 54 10.82 -0.28 -1.76
CA SER A 54 10.38 0.63 -2.77
C SER A 54 9.08 1.29 -2.25
N GLU A 55 9.20 2.34 -1.43
CA GLU A 55 8.45 3.58 -1.58
C GLU A 55 8.75 3.92 -3.02
N SER A 56 8.00 3.22 -3.85
CA SER A 56 8.04 3.30 -5.28
C SER A 56 8.07 4.79 -5.55
N GLU A 57 8.93 5.26 -6.43
CA GLU A 57 8.82 6.65 -6.91
C GLU A 57 7.35 6.98 -7.26
N SER A 58 6.56 5.95 -7.59
CA SER A 58 5.11 5.96 -7.67
C SER A 58 4.35 6.44 -6.41
N ASP A 59 4.64 6.02 -5.18
CA ASP A 59 3.89 6.42 -3.97
C ASP A 59 4.12 7.90 -3.60
N GLY A 60 5.37 8.37 -3.67
CA GLY A 60 5.67 9.80 -3.49
C GLY A 60 5.01 10.66 -4.58
N VAL A 61 5.00 10.19 -5.83
CA VAL A 61 4.31 10.84 -6.94
C VAL A 61 2.79 10.81 -6.77
N LEU A 62 2.22 9.70 -6.27
CA LEU A 62 0.79 9.56 -5.99
C LEU A 62 0.35 10.50 -4.87
N LYS A 63 1.10 10.57 -3.75
CA LYS A 63 0.88 11.53 -2.66
C LYS A 63 0.92 12.97 -3.19
N THR A 64 1.92 13.31 -3.99
CA THR A 64 2.04 14.66 -4.60
C THR A 64 0.86 14.98 -5.51
N ARG A 65 0.45 14.04 -6.37
CA ARG A 65 -0.72 14.20 -7.24
C ARG A 65 -2.02 14.34 -6.46
N LEU A 66 -2.17 13.59 -5.37
CA LEU A 66 -3.34 13.65 -4.50
C LEU A 66 -3.44 15.03 -3.84
N VAL A 67 -2.35 15.52 -3.26
CA VAL A 67 -2.29 16.88 -2.66
C VAL A 67 -2.62 17.95 -3.71
N ALA A 68 -2.03 17.85 -4.91
CA ALA A 68 -2.32 18.79 -5.99
C ALA A 68 -3.79 18.76 -6.43
N ASN A 69 -4.41 17.58 -6.48
CA ASN A 69 -5.82 17.44 -6.86
C ASN A 69 -6.76 17.97 -5.77
N ILE A 70 -6.43 17.75 -4.50
CA ILE A 70 -7.16 18.33 -3.36
C ILE A 70 -7.14 19.86 -3.46
N GLU A 71 -5.98 20.45 -3.71
CA GLU A 71 -5.86 21.91 -3.83
C GLU A 71 -6.61 22.45 -5.05
N LYS A 72 -6.56 21.75 -6.20
CA LYS A 72 -7.36 22.11 -7.38
C LYS A 72 -8.86 22.08 -7.10
N ALA A 73 -9.34 21.04 -6.41
CA ALA A 73 -10.74 20.94 -6.02
C ALA A 73 -11.13 22.08 -5.08
N ARG A 74 -10.28 22.42 -4.11
CA ARG A 74 -10.48 23.54 -3.18
C ARG A 74 -10.64 24.87 -3.92
N ILE A 75 -9.73 25.17 -4.84
CA ILE A 75 -9.78 26.40 -5.66
C ILE A 75 -11.04 26.43 -6.52
N ALA A 76 -11.40 25.31 -7.15
CA ALA A 76 -12.61 25.22 -7.97
C ALA A 76 -13.88 25.47 -7.15
N MET A 77 -13.98 24.92 -5.94
CA MET A 77 -15.09 25.15 -5.02
C MET A 77 -15.19 26.62 -4.61
N SER A 78 -14.07 27.25 -4.21
CA SER A 78 -14.08 28.69 -3.87
C SER A 78 -14.52 29.57 -5.03
N ARG A 79 -14.08 29.26 -6.26
CA ARG A 79 -14.51 29.99 -7.46
C ARG A 79 -16.00 29.80 -7.75
N LEU A 80 -16.53 28.60 -7.54
CA LEU A 80 -17.96 28.32 -7.70
C LEU A 80 -18.80 29.14 -6.71
N GLU A 81 -18.40 29.17 -5.44
CA GLU A 81 -19.04 29.98 -4.39
C GLU A 81 -19.03 31.47 -4.72
N GLU A 82 -17.91 31.98 -5.22
CA GLU A 82 -17.80 33.37 -5.67
C GLU A 82 -18.80 33.69 -6.79
N ILE A 83 -18.88 32.83 -7.81
CA ILE A 83 -19.81 33.00 -8.94
C ILE A 83 -21.27 33.01 -8.45
N PHE A 84 -21.63 32.13 -7.51
CA PHE A 84 -22.98 32.06 -6.95
C PHE A 84 -23.32 33.24 -6.06
N THR A 85 -22.32 33.81 -5.39
CA THR A 85 -22.50 35.03 -4.59
C THR A 85 -22.72 36.24 -5.48
N GLN A 86 -21.96 36.34 -6.58
CA GLN A 86 -22.09 37.43 -7.54
C GLN A 86 -23.36 37.32 -8.41
N ASN A 87 -23.84 36.10 -8.66
CA ASN A 87 -24.98 35.84 -9.54
C ASN A 87 -26.02 34.92 -8.86
N PRO A 88 -26.88 35.45 -7.98
CA PRO A 88 -27.87 34.64 -7.26
C PRO A 88 -28.86 33.90 -8.18
N SER A 89 -29.09 34.40 -9.41
CA SER A 89 -29.95 33.75 -10.40
C SER A 89 -29.42 32.40 -10.90
N LEU A 90 -28.12 32.12 -10.74
CA LEU A 90 -27.52 30.84 -11.10
C LEU A 90 -27.79 29.74 -10.06
N GLN A 91 -28.24 30.10 -8.84
CA GLN A 91 -28.62 29.17 -7.77
C GLN A 91 -29.98 28.52 -8.05
N THR A 92 -30.14 27.92 -9.23
CA THR A 92 -31.36 27.24 -9.63
C THR A 92 -31.52 25.92 -8.88
N THR A 93 -32.76 25.47 -8.70
CA THR A 93 -33.07 24.20 -8.03
C THR A 93 -32.38 23.00 -8.67
N ALA A 94 -32.20 23.02 -10.00
CA ALA A 94 -31.49 21.96 -10.73
C ALA A 94 -30.01 21.87 -10.33
N VAL A 95 -29.33 23.01 -10.28
CA VAL A 95 -27.92 23.10 -9.91
C VAL A 95 -27.71 22.73 -8.44
N MET A 96 -28.58 23.21 -7.53
CA MET A 96 -28.52 22.85 -6.11
C MET A 96 -28.73 21.35 -5.89
N LYS A 97 -29.61 20.71 -6.66
CA LYS A 97 -29.82 19.26 -6.60
C LYS A 97 -28.58 18.49 -7.04
N GLN A 98 -27.95 18.88 -8.14
CA GLN A 98 -26.69 18.28 -8.60
C GLN A 98 -25.58 18.39 -7.55
N LEU A 99 -25.47 19.55 -6.89
CA LEU A 99 -24.48 19.77 -5.83
C LEU A 99 -24.72 18.83 -4.63
N LEU A 100 -25.98 18.69 -4.21
CA LEU A 100 -26.37 17.77 -3.15
C LEU A 100 -26.13 16.30 -3.51
N ASP A 101 -26.37 15.91 -4.76
CA ASP A 101 -26.13 14.55 -5.22
C ASP A 101 -24.63 14.22 -5.24
N CYS A 102 -23.78 15.16 -5.69
CA CYS A 102 -22.32 15.04 -5.58
C CYS A 102 -21.85 14.89 -4.12
N TYR A 103 -22.44 15.65 -3.18
CA TYR A 103 -22.14 15.51 -1.76
C TYR A 103 -22.49 14.12 -1.20
N LYS A 104 -23.58 13.50 -1.68
CA LYS A 104 -23.95 12.13 -1.25
C LYS A 104 -22.96 11.09 -1.73
N GLU A 105 -22.39 11.25 -2.93
CA GLU A 105 -21.37 10.32 -3.45
C GLU A 105 -20.04 10.42 -2.69
N CYS A 106 -19.79 11.55 -2.05
CA CYS A 106 -18.59 11.78 -1.22
C CYS A 106 -18.72 11.28 0.24
N ARG A 107 -19.90 10.87 0.69
CA ARG A 107 -20.18 10.45 2.08
C ARG A 107 -20.35 8.94 2.19
#